data_AF-A0A368VAW9-F1
#
_entry.id   AF-A0A368VAW9-F1
#
_cell.length_a   1.000
_cell.length_b   1.000
_cell.length_c   1.000
_cell.angle_alpha   90.00
_cell.angle_beta   90.00
_cell.angle_gamma   90.00
#
_symmetry.space_group_name_H-M   'P 1'
#
loop_
_entity.id
_entity.type
_entity.pdbx_description
1 polymer ?
#
loop_
_entity_poly.entity_id
_entity_poly.type
_entity_poly.pdbx_seq_one_letter_code
_entity_poly.pdbx_strand_id
1 'polypeptide(L)' 'MDYSGMTVNERLAVSGLFKEFDKAVRKKDKMKLVEILKEVSLSNANIDDILRKYKIGD' A
#
# COMPACT_ATOMS: atom_id res chain seq x y z
N MET A 1 13.38 1.88 -9.18
CA MET A 1 13.76 2.59 -7.95
C MET A 1 14.02 1.53 -6.90
N ASP A 2 15.18 1.54 -6.25
CA ASP A 2 15.44 0.58 -5.16
C ASP A 2 14.86 1.15 -3.86
N TYR A 3 13.92 0.42 -3.28
CA TYR A 3 13.27 0.79 -2.01
C TYR A 3 13.89 0.08 -0.80
N SER A 4 15.02 -0.60 -0.99
CA SER A 4 15.75 -1.30 0.07
C SER A 4 16.13 -0.33 1.20
N GLY A 5 15.84 -0.72 2.44
CA GLY A 5 16.06 0.11 3.63
C GLY A 5 14.95 1.12 3.94
N MET A 6 13.93 1.28 3.08
CA MET A 6 12.79 2.15 3.35
C MET A 6 11.60 1.39 3.96
N THR A 7 10.93 2.02 4.92
CA THR A 7 9.62 1.62 5.42
C THR A 7 8.53 1.84 4.36
N VAL A 8 7.38 1.16 4.50
CA VAL A 8 6.25 1.27 3.56
C VAL A 8 5.78 2.73 3.40
N ASN A 9 5.68 3.47 4.50
CA ASN A 9 5.22 4.86 4.48
C ASN A 9 6.18 5.78 3.71
N GLU A 10 7.49 5.57 3.86
CA GLU A 10 8.50 6.32 3.12
C GLU A 10 8.42 6.03 1.62
N ARG A 11 8.22 4.76 1.24
CA ARG A 11 8.02 4.38 -0.16
C ARG A 11 6.80 5.05 -0.77
N LEU A 12 5.67 5.06 -0.05
CA LEU A 12 4.43 5.73 -0.46
C LEU A 12 4.59 7.25 -0.59
N ALA A 13 5.42 7.87 0.26
CA ALA A 13 5.71 9.29 0.20
C ALA A 13 6.59 9.63 -1.01
N VAL A 14 7.69 8.89 -1.22
CA VAL A 14 8.61 9.10 -2.35
C VAL A 14 7.96 8.80 -3.70
N SER A 15 7.06 7.81 -3.77
CA SER A 15 6.30 7.51 -4.99
C SER A 15 5.17 8.50 -5.28
N GLY A 16 4.83 9.40 -4.34
CA GLY A 16 3.69 10.30 -4.45
C GLY A 16 2.32 9.62 -4.28
N LEU A 17 2.29 8.32 -3.97
CA LEU A 17 1.06 7.53 -3.85
C LEU A 17 0.38 7.66 -2.49
N PHE A 18 0.97 8.38 -1.53
CA PHE A 18 0.42 8.50 -0.18
C PHE A 18 -1.04 9.00 -0.15
N LYS A 19 -1.38 10.02 -0.97
CA LYS A 19 -2.75 10.54 -1.05
C LYS A 19 -3.73 9.55 -1.66
N GLU A 20 -3.30 8.81 -2.67
CA GLU A 20 -4.12 7.79 -3.32
C GLU A 20 -4.33 6.59 -2.40
N PHE A 21 -3.30 6.20 -1.66
CA PHE A 21 -3.36 5.16 -0.65
C PHE A 21 -4.39 5.51 0.43
N ASP A 22 -4.30 6.71 1.02
CA ASP A 22 -5.24 7.17 2.05
C ASP A 22 -6.69 7.18 1.52
N LYS A 23 -6.88 7.65 0.28
CA LYS A 23 -8.18 7.62 -0.39
C LYS A 23 -8.71 6.20 -0.58
N ALA A 24 -7.85 5.26 -0.99
CA ALA A 24 -8.22 3.86 -1.21
C ALA A 24 -8.57 3.16 0.12
N VAL A 25 -7.82 3.43 1.20
CA VAL A 25 -8.14 2.96 2.55
C VAL A 25 -9.53 3.45 2.99
N ARG A 26 -9.80 4.76 2.88
CA ARG A 26 -11.09 5.35 3.27
C ARG A 26 -12.28 4.78 2.50
N LYS A 27 -12.06 4.44 1.23
CA LYS A 27 -13.09 3.85 0.35
C LYS A 27 -13.22 2.34 0.48
N LYS A 28 -12.35 1.70 1.27
CA LYS A 28 -12.19 0.24 1.30
C LYS A 28 -11.95 -0.39 -0.08
N ASP A 29 -11.24 0.32 -0.95
CA ASP A 29 -10.96 -0.13 -2.31
C ASP A 29 -9.78 -1.11 -2.31
N LYS A 30 -10.10 -2.40 -2.12
CA LYS A 30 -9.11 -3.48 -2.08
C LYS A 30 -8.27 -3.54 -3.35
N MET A 31 -8.89 -3.40 -4.52
CA MET A 31 -8.18 -3.50 -5.79
C MET A 31 -7.16 -2.37 -5.94
N LYS A 32 -7.56 -1.13 -5.67
CA LYS A 32 -6.67 0.01 -5.75
C LYS A 32 -5.55 -0.04 -4.70
N LEU A 33 -5.84 -0.55 -3.50
CA LEU A 33 -4.81 -0.77 -2.47
C LEU A 33 -3.75 -1.78 -2.93
N VAL A 34 -4.17 -2.91 -3.50
CA VAL A 34 -3.24 -3.92 -4.01
C VAL A 34 -2.37 -3.35 -5.13
N GLU A 35 -2.96 -2.56 -6.04
CA GLU A 35 -2.24 -1.89 -7.13
C GLU A 35 -1.14 -0.96 -6.58
N ILE A 36 -1.52 -0.02 -5.69
CA ILE A 36 -0.60 0.94 -5.08
C ILE A 36 0.53 0.24 -4.31
N LEU A 37 0.21 -0.80 -3.54
CA LEU A 37 1.20 -1.51 -2.74
C LEU A 37 2.18 -2.32 -3.61
N LYS A 38 1.73 -2.83 -4.76
CA LYS A 38 2.62 -3.46 -5.75
C LYS A 38 3.55 -2.44 -6.42
N GLU A 39 3.06 -1.23 -6.71
CA GLU A 39 3.89 -0.16 -7.29
C GLU A 39 5.06 0.25 -6.36
N VAL A 40 4.87 0.18 -5.03
CA VAL A 40 5.95 0.39 -4.05
C VAL A 40 6.75 -0.88 -3.72
N SER A 41 6.69 -1.88 -4.61
CA SER A 41 7.46 -3.12 -4.54
C SER A 41 7.26 -3.91 -3.25
N LEU A 42 6.02 -3.99 -2.76
CA LEU A 42 5.67 -4.89 -1.66
C LEU A 42 5.31 -6.28 -2.19
N SER A 43 5.80 -7.29 -1.49
CA SER A 43 5.44 -8.70 -1.73
C SER A 43 3.97 -8.94 -1.35
N ASN A 44 3.32 -9.91 -2.00
CA ASN A 44 1.92 -10.26 -1.71
C ASN A 44 1.68 -10.51 -0.21
N ALA A 45 2.60 -11.19 0.48
CA ALA A 45 2.49 -11.40 1.94
C ALA A 45 2.40 -10.09 2.74
N ASN A 46 3.21 -9.08 2.41
CA ASN A 46 3.12 -7.77 3.08
C ASN A 46 1.83 -7.04 2.74
N ILE A 47 1.33 -7.21 1.51
CA ILE A 47 0.06 -6.64 1.08
C ILE A 47 -1.09 -7.22 1.91
N ASP A 48 -1.13 -8.54 2.09
CA ASP A 48 -2.15 -9.21 2.89
C ASP A 48 -2.15 -8.74 4.35
N ASP A 49 -0.99 -8.59 4.98
CA ASP A 49 -0.85 -8.02 6.34
C ASP A 49 -1.40 -6.60 6.42
N ILE A 50 -1.12 -5.76 5.42
CA ILE A 50 -1.62 -4.39 5.36
C ILE A 50 -3.14 -4.37 5.19
N LEU A 51 -3.69 -5.17 4.27
CA LEU A 51 -5.13 -5.27 4.06
C LEU A 51 -5.85 -5.71 5.35
N ARG A 52 -5.29 -6.69 6.06
CA ARG A 52 -5.80 -7.13 7.37
C ARG A 52 -5.73 -6.04 8.43
N LYS A 53 -4.61 -5.31 8.52
CA LYS A 53 -4.45 -4.17 9.43
C LYS A 53 -5.53 -3.10 9.23
N TYR A 54 -5.92 -2.85 7.99
CA TYR A 54 -6.97 -1.88 7.64
C TYR A 54 -8.38 -2.48 7.56
N LYS A 55 -8.56 -3.78 7.85
CA LYS A 55 -9.84 -4.50 7.78
C LYS A 55 -10.52 -4.35 6.40
N ILE A 56 -9.74 -4.54 5.35
CA ILE A 56 -10.17 -4.46 3.96
C ILE A 56 -10.43 -5.89 3.44
N GLY A 57 -11.67 -6.20 3.06
CA GLY A 57 -12.03 -7.48 2.44
C GLY A 57 -12.38 -8.62 3.39
N ASP A 58 -12.66 -8.31 4.67
CA ASP A 58 -13.52 -9.10 5.56
C ASP A 58 -15.00 -8.72 5.33
#